data_AF-A0A0W0R2M6-F1
#
_entry.id   AF-A0A0W0R2M6-F1
#
_cell.length_a   1.000
_cell.length_b   1.000
_cell.length_c   1.000
_cell.angle_alpha   90.00
_cell.angle_beta   90.00
_cell.angle_gamma   90.00
#
_symmetry.space_group_name_H-M   'P 1'
#
loop_
_entity.id
_entity.type
_entity.pdbx_description
1 polymer ?
#
loop_
_entity_poly.entity_id
_entity_poly.type
_entity_poly.pdbx_seq_one_letter_code
_entity_poly.pdbx_strand_id
1 'polypeptide(L)'
;MGALNNELFKKLIILFWMCWWVIALWTDIAGALAHLKILSASWAPDVNYPFLVESLKMYGVPSWVPALLFTLILVWSFISAGLFCWASFGLRFEREIWMSRAEIAFIVSLSYWFAFFIADQLVMKFDLEQNHMVQGGFQLLTFLSLYLLPET
;
A
#
# COMPACT_ATOMS: atom_id res chain seq x y z
N MET A 1 -24.55 -24.63 7.67
CA MET A 1 -23.69 -23.43 7.77
C MET A 1 -22.26 -23.91 7.83
N GLY A 2 -21.52 -23.83 6.73
CA GLY A 2 -20.10 -24.21 6.72
C GLY A 2 -19.34 -23.29 7.66
N ALA A 3 -18.60 -23.87 8.61
CA ALA A 3 -17.81 -23.11 9.56
C ALA A 3 -16.85 -22.18 8.81
N LEU A 4 -16.70 -20.93 9.27
CA LEU A 4 -15.53 -20.13 8.94
C LEU A 4 -14.30 -21.00 9.25
N ASN A 5 -13.55 -21.39 8.23
CA ASN A 5 -12.27 -22.06 8.41
C ASN A 5 -11.13 -21.05 8.21
N ASN A 6 -9.96 -21.36 8.75
CA ASN A 6 -8.81 -20.45 8.69
C ASN A 6 -8.36 -20.18 7.26
N GLU A 7 -8.51 -21.15 6.33
CA GLU A 7 -8.22 -20.92 4.92
C GLU A 7 -9.09 -19.79 4.32
N LEU A 8 -10.40 -19.79 4.56
CA LEU A 8 -11.28 -18.71 4.11
C LEU A 8 -10.85 -17.36 4.69
N PHE A 9 -10.49 -17.33 5.98
CA PHE A 9 -10.00 -16.12 6.63
C PHE A 9 -8.70 -15.59 5.97
N LYS A 10 -7.74 -16.48 5.69
CA LYS A 10 -6.50 -16.14 4.96
C LYS A 10 -6.80 -15.56 3.56
N LYS A 11 -7.76 -16.13 2.83
CA LYS A 11 -8.19 -15.60 1.52
C LYS A 11 -8.85 -14.23 1.64
N LEU A 12 -9.67 -14.01 2.67
CA LEU A 12 -10.29 -12.71 2.94
C LEU A 12 -9.25 -11.63 3.26
N ILE A 13 -8.17 -11.96 3.97
CA ILE A 13 -7.03 -11.04 4.20
C ILE A 13 -6.42 -10.59 2.86
N ILE A 14 -6.21 -11.50 1.92
CA ILE A 14 -5.64 -11.17 0.60
C ILE A 14 -6.59 -10.25 -0.19
N LEU A 15 -7.89 -10.56 -0.19
CA LEU A 15 -8.90 -9.72 -0.85
C LEU A 15 -9.02 -8.34 -0.20
N PHE A 16 -8.94 -8.26 1.13
CA PHE A 16 -8.91 -7.00 1.85
C PHE A 16 -7.75 -6.11 1.38
N TRP A 17 -6.53 -6.66 1.33
CA TRP A 17 -5.37 -5.89 0.89
C TRP A 17 -5.42 -5.53 -0.59
N MET A 18 -6.00 -6.38 -1.44
CA MET A 18 -6.29 -6.02 -2.82
C MET A 18 -7.19 -4.78 -2.91
N CYS A 19 -8.32 -4.77 -2.21
CA CYS A 19 -9.21 -3.61 -2.19
C CYS A 19 -8.49 -2.38 -1.62
N TRP A 20 -7.76 -2.53 -0.52
CA TRP A 20 -7.04 -1.43 0.12
C TRP A 20 -6.02 -0.80 -0.83
N TRP A 21 -5.17 -1.60 -1.47
CA TRP A 21 -4.14 -1.09 -2.39
C TRP A 21 -4.72 -0.49 -3.67
N VAL A 22 -5.80 -1.07 -4.21
CA VAL A 22 -6.50 -0.49 -5.37
C VAL A 22 -7.11 0.86 -5.01
N ILE A 23 -7.73 1.00 -3.83
CA ILE A 23 -8.29 2.28 -3.37
C ILE A 23 -7.18 3.30 -3.14
N ALA A 24 -6.09 2.93 -2.46
CA ALA A 24 -4.96 3.81 -2.21
C ALA A 24 -4.34 4.35 -3.50
N LEU A 25 -4.04 3.45 -4.46
CA LEU A 25 -3.56 3.82 -5.78
C LEU A 25 -4.54 4.74 -6.51
N TRP A 26 -5.83 4.41 -6.49
CA TRP A 26 -6.86 5.20 -7.16
C TRP A 26 -6.94 6.61 -6.60
N THR A 27 -6.90 6.75 -5.27
CA THR A 27 -6.92 8.07 -4.63
C THR A 27 -5.67 8.88 -4.95
N ASP A 28 -4.49 8.26 -5.01
CA ASP A 28 -3.26 8.96 -5.38
C ASP A 28 -3.23 9.38 -6.85
N ILE A 29 -3.73 8.54 -7.76
CA ILE A 29 -3.87 8.89 -9.18
C ILE A 29 -4.86 10.04 -9.34
N ALA A 30 -6.01 9.98 -8.67
CA ALA A 30 -7.02 11.04 -8.73
C ALA A 30 -6.46 12.36 -8.19
N GLY A 31 -5.72 12.34 -7.08
CA GLY A 31 -5.01 13.48 -6.52
C GLY A 31 -3.97 14.05 -7.49
N ALA A 32 -3.15 13.19 -8.10
CA ALA A 32 -2.16 13.60 -9.10
C ALA A 32 -2.80 14.28 -10.32
N LEU A 33 -3.88 13.71 -10.86
CA LEU A 33 -4.60 14.28 -11.99
C LEU A 33 -5.29 15.60 -11.63
N ALA A 34 -5.78 15.73 -10.39
CA ALA A 34 -6.33 16.98 -9.88
C ALA A 34 -5.26 18.05 -9.73
N HIS A 35 -4.07 17.70 -9.23
CA HIS A 35 -2.92 18.60 -9.14
C HIS A 35 -2.51 19.15 -10.53
N LEU A 36 -2.54 18.28 -11.54
CA LEU A 36 -2.28 18.63 -12.94
C LEU A 36 -3.45 19.36 -13.62
N LYS A 37 -4.56 19.61 -12.91
CA LYS A 37 -5.78 20.24 -13.43
C LYS A 37 -6.43 19.48 -14.60
N ILE A 38 -6.10 18.20 -14.75
CA ILE A 38 -6.70 17.30 -15.75
C ILE A 38 -8.08 16.85 -15.29
N LEU A 39 -8.26 16.69 -13.97
CA LEU A 39 -9.49 16.24 -13.35
C LEU A 39 -9.97 17.26 -12.30
N SER A 40 -11.27 17.55 -12.29
CA SER A 40 -11.90 18.21 -11.14
C SER A 40 -12.53 17.14 -10.25
N ALA A 41 -11.84 16.76 -9.18
CA ALA A 41 -12.30 15.72 -8.26
C ALA A 41 -12.44 16.29 -6.85
N SER A 42 -13.54 17.02 -6.59
CA SER A 42 -13.83 17.53 -5.24
C SER A 42 -14.00 16.43 -4.18
N TRP A 43 -14.18 15.18 -4.61
CA TRP A 43 -14.28 13.99 -3.78
C TRP A 43 -12.90 13.32 -3.51
N ALA A 44 -11.83 13.71 -4.21
CA ALA A 44 -10.48 13.18 -4.04
C ALA A 44 -9.53 14.31 -3.62
N PRO A 45 -9.18 14.41 -2.32
CA PRO A 45 -8.28 15.46 -1.85
C PRO A 45 -6.88 15.30 -2.45
N ASP A 46 -6.37 16.36 -3.11
CA ASP A 46 -4.97 16.46 -3.52
C ASP A 46 -4.12 16.89 -2.30
N VAL A 47 -3.88 15.93 -1.40
CA VAL A 47 -3.14 16.20 -0.14
C VAL A 47 -1.75 15.59 -0.14
N ASN A 48 -1.55 14.43 -0.78
CA ASN A 48 -0.31 13.68 -0.65
C ASN A 48 0.88 14.35 -1.35
N TYR A 49 0.71 14.87 -2.57
CA TYR A 49 1.79 15.57 -3.27
C TYR A 49 2.15 16.92 -2.61
N PRO A 50 1.20 17.82 -2.29
CA PRO A 50 1.52 19.05 -1.55
C PRO A 50 2.18 18.78 -0.19
N PHE A 51 1.74 17.74 0.52
CA PHE A 51 2.35 17.33 1.79
C PHE A 51 3.80 16.87 1.62
N LEU A 52 4.10 16.09 0.58
CA LEU A 52 5.46 15.68 0.26
C LEU A 52 6.36 16.89 -0.05
N VAL A 53 5.88 17.83 -0.86
CA VAL A 53 6.60 19.07 -1.17
C VAL A 53 6.92 19.84 0.10
N GLU A 54 5.95 20.01 0.99
CA GLU A 54 6.13 20.69 2.27
C GLU A 54 7.17 20.00 3.16
N SER A 55 7.11 18.66 3.25
CA SER A 55 8.03 17.87 4.08
C SER A 55 9.48 17.96 3.62
N LEU A 56 9.71 18.15 2.32
CA LEU A 56 11.06 18.25 1.76
C LEU A 56 11.66 19.67 1.80
N LYS A 57 10.87 20.70 2.18
CA LYS A 57 11.36 22.08 2.25
C LYS A 57 12.54 22.25 3.21
N MET A 58 12.59 21.47 4.27
CA MET A 58 13.68 21.51 5.26
C MET A 58 15.07 21.23 4.65
N TYR A 59 15.12 20.57 3.50
CA TYR A 59 16.37 20.23 2.80
C TYR A 59 16.68 21.14 1.61
N GLY A 60 15.79 22.07 1.25
CA GLY A 60 15.99 22.96 0.10
C GLY A 60 16.19 22.23 -1.23
N VAL A 61 15.54 21.07 -1.42
CA VAL A 61 15.73 20.24 -2.62
C VAL A 61 15.23 20.93 -3.89
N PRO A 62 15.80 20.63 -5.07
CA PRO A 62 15.27 21.09 -6.35
C PRO A 62 13.81 20.66 -6.57
N SER A 63 13.06 21.48 -7.31
CA SER A 63 11.62 21.28 -7.56
C SER A 63 11.25 19.97 -8.27
N TRP A 64 12.19 19.33 -8.96
CA TRP A 64 11.97 18.04 -9.62
C TRP A 64 12.01 16.86 -8.63
N VAL A 65 12.64 17.02 -7.46
CA VAL A 65 12.83 15.93 -6.48
C VAL A 65 11.50 15.45 -5.91
N PRO A 66 10.58 16.32 -5.42
CA PRO A 66 9.27 15.86 -4.95
C PRO A 66 8.46 15.14 -6.04
N ALA A 67 8.53 15.63 -7.29
CA ALA A 67 7.84 15.00 -8.42
C ALA A 67 8.38 13.59 -8.71
N LEU A 68 9.71 13.42 -8.67
CA LEU A 68 10.34 12.11 -8.84
C LEU A 68 9.92 11.15 -7.71
N LEU A 69 10.03 11.59 -6.45
CA LEU A 69 9.68 10.76 -5.29
C LEU A 69 8.20 10.37 -5.31
N PHE A 70 7.30 11.30 -5.62
CA PHE A 70 5.87 11.00 -5.75
C PHE A 70 5.58 10.01 -6.89
N THR A 71 6.30 10.13 -8.00
CA THR A 71 6.21 9.15 -9.10
C THR A 71 6.67 7.77 -8.66
N LEU A 72 7.76 7.68 -7.89
CA LEU A 72 8.23 6.39 -7.33
C LEU A 72 7.20 5.78 -6.38
N ILE A 73 6.58 6.60 -5.52
CA ILE A 73 5.49 6.18 -4.63
C ILE A 73 4.32 5.61 -5.45
N LEU A 74 3.88 6.31 -6.50
CA LEU A 74 2.82 5.87 -7.40
C LEU A 74 3.14 4.57 -8.15
N VAL A 75 4.36 4.43 -8.67
CA VAL A 75 4.79 3.20 -9.36
C VAL A 75 4.81 2.03 -8.38
N TRP A 76 5.29 2.25 -7.16
CA TRP A 76 5.36 1.20 -6.15
C TRP A 76 3.98 0.79 -5.66
N SER A 77 3.06 1.73 -5.45
CA SER A 77 1.66 1.43 -5.11
C SER A 77 0.94 0.72 -6.26
N PHE A 78 1.23 1.09 -7.52
CA PHE A 78 0.74 0.39 -8.71
C PHE A 78 1.20 -1.07 -8.75
N ILE A 79 2.50 -1.32 -8.51
CA ILE A 79 3.05 -2.67 -8.45
C ILE A 79 2.38 -3.47 -7.32
N SER A 80 2.26 -2.90 -6.12
CA SER A 80 1.60 -3.55 -4.98
C SER A 80 0.14 -3.92 -5.28
N ALA A 81 -0.64 -2.98 -5.82
CA ALA A 81 -2.02 -3.23 -6.23
C ALA A 81 -2.12 -4.33 -7.30
N GLY A 82 -1.25 -4.28 -8.32
CA GLY A 82 -1.18 -5.30 -9.37
C GLY A 82 -0.85 -6.69 -8.82
N LEU A 83 0.10 -6.80 -7.89
CA LEU A 83 0.47 -8.05 -7.24
C LEU A 83 -0.66 -8.61 -6.37
N PHE A 84 -1.39 -7.77 -5.63
CA PHE A 84 -2.55 -8.23 -4.86
C PHE A 84 -3.74 -8.63 -5.75
N CYS A 85 -3.95 -7.95 -6.88
CA CYS A 85 -4.89 -8.40 -7.90
C CYS A 85 -4.49 -9.78 -8.45
N TRP A 86 -3.21 -9.97 -8.78
CA TRP A 86 -2.67 -11.25 -9.25
C TRP A 86 -2.79 -12.38 -8.22
N ALA A 87 -2.52 -12.09 -6.94
CA ALA A 87 -2.72 -13.01 -5.82
C ALA A 87 -4.21 -13.35 -5.64
N SER A 88 -5.09 -12.37 -5.75
CA SER A 88 -6.55 -12.54 -5.64
C SER A 88 -7.10 -13.44 -6.76
N PHE A 89 -6.66 -13.25 -8.00
CA PHE A 89 -6.97 -14.18 -9.09
C PHE A 89 -6.41 -15.58 -8.84
N GLY A 90 -5.33 -15.67 -8.07
CA GLY A 90 -4.69 -16.91 -7.64
C GLY A 90 -5.56 -17.78 -6.71
N LEU A 91 -6.50 -17.20 -5.97
CA LEU A 91 -7.22 -17.86 -4.86
C LEU A 91 -8.08 -19.07 -5.26
N ARG A 92 -8.37 -19.22 -6.56
CA ARG A 92 -9.10 -20.35 -7.14
C ARG A 92 -8.22 -21.59 -7.40
N PHE A 93 -6.90 -21.43 -7.34
CA PHE A 93 -5.93 -22.50 -7.56
C PHE A 93 -5.52 -23.14 -6.23
N GLU A 94 -4.61 -24.11 -6.32
CA GLU A 94 -4.02 -24.82 -5.18
C GLU A 94 -3.35 -23.86 -4.18
N ARG A 95 -3.26 -24.32 -2.94
CA ARG A 95 -2.80 -23.51 -1.80
C ARG A 95 -1.41 -22.95 -2.00
N GLU A 96 -0.52 -23.78 -2.48
CA GLU A 96 0.88 -23.47 -2.76
C GLU A 96 0.99 -22.30 -3.73
N ILE A 97 0.11 -22.27 -4.75
CA ILE A 97 0.08 -21.22 -5.76
C ILE A 97 -0.40 -19.91 -5.13
N TRP A 98 -1.57 -19.89 -4.49
CA TRP A 98 -2.11 -18.62 -3.99
C TRP A 98 -1.32 -18.07 -2.80
N MET A 99 -0.75 -18.93 -1.95
CA MET A 99 0.15 -18.53 -0.86
C MET A 99 1.43 -17.89 -1.40
N SER A 100 2.08 -18.51 -2.40
CA SER A 100 3.30 -17.95 -3.01
C SER A 100 3.05 -16.57 -3.64
N ARG A 101 1.89 -16.39 -4.31
CA ARG A 101 1.53 -15.08 -4.87
C ARG A 101 1.26 -14.04 -3.80
N ALA A 102 0.55 -14.43 -2.74
CA ALA A 102 0.29 -13.55 -1.62
C ALA A 102 1.60 -13.14 -0.95
N GLU A 103 2.54 -14.06 -0.75
CA GLU A 103 3.86 -13.78 -0.19
C GLU A 103 4.61 -12.69 -0.97
N ILE A 104 4.70 -12.83 -2.29
CA ILE A 104 5.34 -11.82 -3.14
C ILE A 104 4.63 -10.47 -2.99
N ALA A 105 3.29 -10.45 -3.04
CA ALA A 105 2.52 -9.22 -2.88
C ALA A 105 2.79 -8.55 -1.53
N PHE A 106 2.75 -9.32 -0.44
CA PHE A 106 3.00 -8.84 0.92
C PHE A 106 4.43 -8.31 1.10
N ILE A 107 5.45 -9.04 0.64
CA ILE A 107 6.85 -8.60 0.75
C ILE A 107 7.07 -7.27 0.02
N VAL A 108 6.58 -7.17 -1.22
CA VAL A 108 6.73 -5.94 -2.02
C VAL A 108 5.98 -4.78 -1.37
N SER A 109 4.75 -4.98 -0.89
CA SER A 109 4.00 -3.92 -0.22
C SER A 109 4.54 -3.58 1.17
N LEU A 110 5.15 -4.52 1.89
CA LEU A 110 5.80 -4.23 3.17
C LEU A 110 7.07 -3.41 2.98
N SER A 111 7.83 -3.68 1.91
CA SER A 111 9.00 -2.87 1.58
C SER A 111 8.64 -1.42 1.24
N TYR A 112 7.44 -1.17 0.69
CA TYR A 112 6.88 0.18 0.56
C TYR A 112 6.70 0.85 1.92
N TRP A 113 6.06 0.18 2.89
CA TRP A 113 5.89 0.74 4.23
C TRP A 113 7.22 1.01 4.94
N PHE A 114 8.17 0.09 4.83
CA PHE A 114 9.49 0.28 5.43
C PHE A 114 10.23 1.47 4.82
N ALA A 115 10.07 1.72 3.51
CA ALA A 115 10.59 2.93 2.88
C ALA A 115 9.93 4.19 3.47
N PHE A 116 8.62 4.18 3.73
CA PHE A 116 7.94 5.28 4.41
C PHE A 116 8.43 5.49 5.84
N PHE A 117 8.65 4.43 6.64
CA PHE A 117 9.14 4.58 8.01
C PHE A 117 10.52 5.26 8.03
N ILE A 118 11.41 4.85 7.11
CA ILE A 118 12.71 5.51 6.95
C ILE A 118 12.53 6.96 6.50
N ALA A 119 11.65 7.22 5.54
CA ALA A 119 11.39 8.56 5.04
C ALA A 119 10.85 9.49 6.13
N ASP A 120 9.88 9.03 6.92
CA ASP A 120 9.28 9.79 8.01
C ASP A 120 10.30 10.17 9.09
N GLN A 121 11.22 9.24 9.40
CA GLN A 121 12.36 9.49 10.28
C GLN A 121 13.32 10.54 9.71
N LEU A 122 13.59 10.50 8.40
CA LEU A 122 14.41 11.52 7.74
C LEU A 122 13.75 12.90 7.84
N VAL A 123 12.48 13.03 7.44
CA VAL A 123 11.77 14.32 7.44
C VAL A 123 11.24 14.75 8.81
N MET A 124 11.50 13.98 9.87
CA MET A 124 11.04 14.21 11.25
C MET A 124 9.51 14.44 11.35
N LYS A 125 8.72 13.63 10.63
CA LYS A 125 7.24 13.70 10.60
C LYS A 125 6.60 12.59 11.45
N PHE A 126 6.84 12.62 12.76
CA PHE A 126 6.41 11.57 13.70
C PHE A 126 4.89 11.33 13.77
N ASP A 127 4.06 12.37 13.61
CA ASP A 127 2.60 12.21 13.57
C ASP A 127 2.14 11.35 12.38
N LEU A 128 2.84 11.48 11.24
CA LEU A 128 2.56 10.67 10.05
C LEU A 128 3.16 9.28 10.17
N GLU A 129 4.35 9.19 10.75
CA GLU A 129 5.01 7.93 11.05
C GLU A 129 4.11 7.00 11.85
N GLN A 130 3.39 7.52 12.85
CA GLN A 130 2.44 6.74 13.62
C GLN A 130 1.39 6.07 12.72
N ASN A 131 0.82 6.81 11.76
CA ASN A 131 -0.17 6.27 10.84
C ASN A 131 0.43 5.21 9.91
N HIS A 132 1.59 5.49 9.33
CA HIS A 132 2.28 4.53 8.47
C HIS A 132 2.66 3.26 9.24
N MET A 133 3.20 3.40 10.46
CA MET A 133 3.54 2.26 11.33
C MET A 133 2.33 1.42 11.68
N VAL A 134 1.18 2.03 11.95
CA VAL A 134 -0.07 1.29 12.19
C VAL A 134 -0.48 0.52 10.93
N GLN A 135 -0.44 1.15 9.76
CA GLN A 135 -0.84 0.53 8.50
C GLN A 135 0.12 -0.60 8.09
N GLY A 136 1.43 -0.35 8.05
CA GLY A 136 2.43 -1.35 7.72
C GLY A 136 2.56 -2.43 8.79
N GLY A 137 2.40 -2.08 10.07
CA GLY A 137 2.34 -3.04 11.17
C GLY A 137 1.12 -3.96 11.06
N PHE A 138 -0.05 -3.42 10.74
CA PHE A 138 -1.24 -4.24 10.46
C PHE A 138 -1.04 -5.13 9.23
N GLN A 139 -0.38 -4.64 8.19
CA GLN A 139 -0.02 -5.48 7.03
C GLN A 139 0.94 -6.61 7.42
N LEU A 140 1.93 -6.34 8.25
CA LEU A 140 2.87 -7.36 8.74
C LEU A 140 2.15 -8.41 9.59
N LEU A 141 1.28 -7.99 10.50
CA LEU A 141 0.49 -8.91 11.33
C LEU A 141 -0.41 -9.82 10.49
N THR A 142 -1.07 -9.28 9.47
CA THR A 142 -1.91 -10.05 8.57
C THR A 142 -1.11 -10.97 7.64
N PHE A 143 0.08 -10.55 7.22
CA PHE A 143 1.04 -11.41 6.51
C PHE A 143 1.45 -12.61 7.37
N LEU A 144 1.90 -12.35 8.61
CA LEU A 144 2.26 -13.40 9.57
C LEU A 144 1.09 -14.35 9.86
N SER A 145 -0.15 -13.82 9.90
CA SER A 145 -1.36 -14.64 10.08
C SER A 145 -1.56 -15.68 8.98
N LEU A 146 -1.04 -15.46 7.76
CA LEU A 146 -1.09 -16.47 6.70
C LEU A 146 -0.29 -17.73 7.03
N TYR A 147 0.77 -17.60 7.84
CA TYR A 147 1.66 -18.71 8.19
C TYR A 147 1.42 -19.24 9.61
N LEU A 148 1.03 -18.37 10.54
CA LEU A 148 0.86 -18.72 11.95
C LEU A 148 -0.49 -19.37 12.26
N LEU A 149 -1.55 -19.03 11.51
CA LEU A 149 -2.84 -19.68 11.71
C LEU A 149 -2.83 -21.08 11.09
N PRO A 150 -3.40 -22.10 11.77
CA PRO A 150 -3.54 -23.43 11.20
C PRO A 150 -4.46 -23.41 9.98
N GLU A 151 -4.46 -24.47 9.17
CA GLU A 151 -5.31 -24.52 7.96
C GLU A 151 -6.79 -24.76 8.28
N THR A 152 -7.06 -25.50 9.37
CA THR A 152 -8.38 -25.84 9.90
C THR A 152 -8.54 -25.32 11.31
#